data_AF-A0A937VTQ1-F1
#
_entry.id   AF-A0A937VTQ1-F1
#
_cell.length_a   1.000
_cell.length_b   1.000
_cell.length_c   1.000
_cell.angle_alpha   90.00
_cell.angle_beta   90.00
_cell.angle_gamma   90.00
#
_symmetry.space_group_name_H-M   'P 1'
#
loop_
_entity.id
_entity.type
_entity.pdbx_description
1 polymer ?
#
loop_
_entity_poly.entity_id
_entity_poly.type
_entity_poly.pdbx_seq_one_letter_code
_entity_poly.pdbx_strand_id
1 'polypeptide(L)'
;MTPSFDQFWMRRAKLLTQVLIISGTINISLVATFIYFVVKDKNATVSIDVSQIPKDPTVHVSNEETLRVYSALSFQDLLLKLENTDYAEEGFLKRDLALSCLVAFHHFDIDKALGGMIPQKRSTFFRSQDAKESIDLTLFPGLADDQFNGVLSYAKTEKWPLTSKGLYFEIKRSGIHADPTLLEAFFTTPEFHVISTFFQKTSLPIDKNLIIALLSEMDWQFLKDFCEQQRILQDFSDDRRRSFLLVLFEKYSSKTGAYLLACKDLNFIAKRLDDHSLFIYFSLISDQKEALELLSKEILVSPRSDDMRRKAAEMLYELAGEPFPTLYDHLTAVQRFSPDSLPKVVVQAEPIIAQAKIGLEKVAAKAPQELSVVSVANKKKRTHTIQEGDSLWKISKKYKVSVEEIKKINNMENDKLKLGRQLQIPDSKT
;
A
#
# COMPACT_ATOMS: atom_id res chain seq x y z
N MET A 1 59.09 22.46 40.17
CA MET A 1 58.99 22.36 38.69
C MET A 1 57.57 21.99 38.33
N THR A 2 56.77 22.95 37.88
CA THR A 2 55.41 22.71 37.37
C THR A 2 55.53 22.09 35.97
N PRO A 3 54.83 20.99 35.66
CA PRO A 3 54.86 20.41 34.32
C PRO A 3 54.36 21.42 33.29
N SER A 4 55.01 21.48 32.12
CA SER A 4 54.60 22.38 31.04
C SER A 4 53.15 22.08 30.63
N PHE A 5 52.44 23.12 30.17
CA PHE A 5 51.04 23.04 29.77
C PHE A 5 50.76 21.88 28.79
N ASP A 6 51.71 21.59 27.89
CA ASP A 6 51.63 20.48 26.94
C ASP A 6 51.73 19.08 27.58
N GLN A 7 52.51 18.90 28.63
CA GLN A 7 52.61 17.61 29.32
C GLN A 7 51.30 17.24 30.04
N PHE A 8 50.55 18.24 30.51
CA PHE A 8 49.26 18.04 31.14
C PHE A 8 48.20 17.54 30.14
N TRP A 9 48.12 18.18 28.98
CA TRP A 9 47.21 17.77 27.91
C TRP A 9 47.55 16.41 27.32
N MET A 10 48.84 16.12 27.12
CA MET A 10 49.28 14.80 26.64
C MET A 10 48.91 13.65 27.57
N ARG A 11 48.95 13.86 28.90
CA ARG A 11 48.52 12.84 29.88
C ARG A 11 47.00 12.64 29.85
N ARG A 12 46.22 13.71 29.75
CA ARG A 12 44.75 13.64 29.63
C ARG A 12 44.31 12.98 28.33
N ALA A 13 44.96 13.28 27.22
CA ALA A 13 44.70 12.62 25.94
C ALA A 13 44.96 11.11 26.01
N LYS A 14 46.09 10.69 26.60
CA LYS A 14 46.39 9.26 26.81
C LYS A 14 45.37 8.57 27.71
N LEU A 15 44.95 9.22 28.79
CA LEU A 15 43.89 8.71 29.67
C LEU A 15 42.56 8.57 28.94
N LEU A 16 42.14 9.58 28.17
CA LEU A 16 40.92 9.53 27.36
C LEU A 16 40.97 8.40 26.33
N THR A 17 42.09 8.24 25.63
CA THR A 17 42.25 7.14 24.67
C THR A 17 42.18 5.78 25.36
N GLN A 18 42.79 5.62 26.54
CA GLN A 18 42.70 4.38 27.32
C GLN A 18 41.27 4.09 27.78
N VAL A 19 40.54 5.10 28.27
CA VAL A 19 39.13 4.96 28.66
C VAL A 19 38.26 4.62 27.46
N LEU A 20 38.50 5.22 26.30
CA LEU A 20 37.76 4.94 25.07
C LEU A 20 38.00 3.50 24.59
N ILE A 21 39.25 3.02 24.66
CA ILE A 21 39.59 1.64 24.32
C ILE A 21 38.90 0.66 25.28
N ILE A 22 38.94 0.93 26.58
CA ILE A 22 38.29 0.08 27.59
C ILE A 22 36.76 0.06 27.41
N SER A 23 36.14 1.22 27.12
CA SER A 23 34.71 1.28 26.84
C SER A 23 34.34 0.53 25.56
N GLY A 24 35.18 0.63 24.53
CA GLY A 24 35.01 -0.09 23.27
C GLY A 24 35.09 -1.60 23.45
N THR A 25 36.09 -2.08 24.20
CA THR A 25 36.24 -3.52 24.47
C THR A 25 35.08 -4.06 25.30
N ILE A 26 34.61 -3.34 26.32
CA ILE A 26 33.45 -3.74 27.12
C ILE A 26 32.19 -3.85 26.24
N ASN A 27 31.91 -2.85 25.39
CA ASN A 27 30.75 -2.91 24.51
C ASN A 27 30.81 -4.07 23.51
N ILE A 28 31.98 -4.32 22.92
CA ILE A 28 32.19 -5.46 22.01
C ILE A 28 31.97 -6.78 22.76
N SER A 29 32.51 -6.93 23.96
CA SER A 29 32.30 -8.12 24.79
C SER A 29 30.83 -8.28 25.17
N LEU A 30 30.11 -7.20 25.48
CA LEU A 30 28.69 -7.26 25.87
C LEU A 30 27.81 -7.65 24.68
N VAL A 31 28.07 -7.09 23.49
CA VAL A 31 27.40 -7.48 22.24
C VAL A 31 27.72 -8.93 21.88
N ALA A 32 28.98 -9.36 21.97
CA ALA A 32 29.37 -10.75 21.73
C ALA A 32 28.69 -11.72 22.71
N THR A 33 28.61 -11.34 23.99
CA THR A 33 27.91 -12.12 25.02
C THR A 33 26.41 -12.20 24.72
N PHE A 34 25.79 -11.08 24.35
CA PHE A 34 24.38 -11.04 23.97
C PHE A 34 24.10 -11.91 22.73
N ILE A 35 24.92 -11.80 21.67
CA ILE A 35 24.84 -12.66 20.48
C ILE A 35 25.02 -14.12 20.88
N TYR A 36 26.00 -14.44 21.73
CA TYR A 36 26.21 -15.81 22.21
C TYR A 36 24.99 -16.36 22.93
N PHE A 37 24.36 -15.62 23.85
CA PHE A 37 23.16 -16.07 24.55
C PHE A 37 21.95 -16.18 23.62
N VAL A 38 21.74 -15.21 22.72
CA VAL A 38 20.66 -15.25 21.71
C VAL A 38 20.82 -16.42 20.75
N VAL A 39 22.04 -16.75 20.34
CA VAL A 39 22.33 -17.90 19.47
C VAL A 39 22.25 -19.21 20.25
N LYS A 40 22.70 -19.25 21.50
CA LYS A 40 22.60 -20.42 22.38
C LYS A 40 21.14 -20.80 22.67
N ASP A 41 20.27 -19.82 22.92
CA ASP A 41 18.83 -20.08 23.14
C ASP A 41 18.12 -20.52 21.85
N LYS A 42 18.58 -20.06 20.67
CA LYS A 42 18.09 -20.57 19.37
C LYS A 42 18.59 -21.99 19.07
N ASN A 43 19.75 -22.38 19.59
CA ASN A 43 20.39 -23.68 19.35
C ASN A 43 20.19 -24.68 20.49
N ALA A 44 19.28 -24.41 21.44
CA ALA A 44 18.75 -25.44 22.34
C ALA A 44 17.83 -26.40 21.58
N THR A 45 18.26 -26.90 20.42
CA THR A 45 17.86 -28.22 19.92
C THR A 45 18.35 -29.23 20.95
N VAL A 46 17.44 -29.60 21.84
CA VAL A 46 17.59 -30.79 22.68
C VAL A 46 17.76 -31.97 21.72
N SER A 47 19.00 -32.40 21.50
CA SER A 47 19.28 -33.69 20.87
C SER A 47 18.86 -34.76 21.86
N ILE A 48 17.62 -35.22 21.74
CA ILE A 48 17.12 -36.38 22.45
C ILE A 48 17.85 -37.58 21.86
N ASP A 49 18.60 -38.29 22.69
CA ASP A 49 19.06 -39.64 22.40
C ASP A 49 17.82 -40.49 22.14
N VAL A 50 17.67 -40.95 20.89
CA VAL A 50 16.52 -41.75 20.46
C VAL A 50 16.64 -43.10 21.15
N SER A 51 16.02 -43.22 22.32
CA SER A 51 15.60 -44.52 22.82
C SER A 51 14.83 -45.19 21.69
N GLN A 52 15.37 -46.30 21.22
CA GLN A 52 14.97 -46.95 19.97
C GLN A 52 13.45 -47.16 19.96
N ILE A 53 12.78 -46.38 19.12
CA ILE A 53 11.37 -46.57 18.79
C ILE A 53 11.25 -47.98 18.21
N PRO A 54 10.37 -48.86 18.74
CA PRO A 54 10.15 -50.16 18.17
C PRO A 54 9.69 -49.99 16.71
N LYS A 55 10.49 -50.45 15.76
CA LYS A 55 10.04 -50.60 14.37
C LYS A 55 9.04 -51.75 14.35
N ASP A 56 7.76 -51.44 14.46
CA ASP A 56 6.72 -52.41 14.19
C ASP A 56 6.66 -52.63 12.65
N PRO A 57 6.95 -53.84 12.14
CA PRO A 57 6.95 -54.14 10.71
C PRO A 57 5.56 -54.14 10.06
N THR A 58 4.49 -53.79 10.77
CA THR A 58 3.09 -53.85 10.29
C THR A 58 2.47 -52.51 9.85
N VAL A 59 3.24 -51.40 9.85
CA VAL A 59 2.71 -50.10 9.41
C VAL A 59 2.54 -50.07 7.88
N HIS A 60 1.32 -50.31 7.41
CA HIS A 60 0.98 -50.38 5.98
C HIS A 60 0.67 -49.02 5.31
N VAL A 61 0.57 -47.92 6.08
CA VAL A 61 0.16 -46.60 5.57
C VAL A 61 1.20 -45.55 5.91
N SER A 62 1.64 -44.80 4.90
CA SER A 62 2.68 -43.78 5.09
C SER A 62 2.19 -42.56 5.88
N ASN A 63 3.10 -41.85 6.57
CA ASN A 63 2.81 -40.54 7.16
C ASN A 63 2.25 -39.57 6.12
N GLU A 64 2.81 -39.57 4.91
CA GLU A 64 2.35 -38.71 3.82
C GLU A 64 0.91 -39.05 3.42
N GLU A 65 0.57 -40.33 3.35
CA GLU A 65 -0.77 -40.80 3.03
C GLU A 65 -1.78 -40.46 4.13
N THR A 66 -1.38 -40.63 5.39
CA THR A 66 -2.20 -40.25 6.55
C THR A 66 -2.47 -38.74 6.56
N LEU A 67 -1.45 -37.92 6.35
CA LEU A 67 -1.59 -36.46 6.26
C LEU A 67 -2.48 -36.05 5.09
N ARG A 68 -2.42 -36.76 3.95
CA ARG A 68 -3.31 -36.49 2.80
C ARG A 68 -4.76 -36.74 3.18
N VAL A 69 -5.06 -37.87 3.82
CA VAL A 69 -6.41 -38.16 4.31
C VAL A 69 -6.84 -37.11 5.32
N TYR A 70 -6.00 -36.82 6.32
CA TYR A 70 -6.35 -35.92 7.43
C TYR A 70 -6.50 -34.46 7.00
N SER A 71 -5.73 -33.99 6.02
CA SER A 71 -5.86 -32.63 5.49
C SER A 71 -7.21 -32.34 4.84
N ALA A 72 -7.91 -33.39 4.37
CA ALA A 72 -9.24 -33.29 3.76
C ALA A 72 -10.39 -33.49 4.76
N LEU A 73 -10.10 -33.87 6.01
CA LEU A 73 -11.12 -34.11 7.02
C LEU A 73 -11.72 -32.81 7.56
N SER A 74 -12.98 -32.90 7.97
CA SER A 74 -13.64 -31.81 8.69
C SER A 74 -13.01 -31.59 10.07
N PHE A 75 -13.27 -30.43 10.67
CA PHE A 75 -12.81 -30.13 12.04
C PHE A 75 -13.26 -31.22 13.03
N GLN A 76 -14.53 -31.65 12.95
CA GLN A 76 -15.08 -32.66 13.86
C GLN A 76 -14.44 -34.05 13.65
N ASP A 77 -14.21 -34.44 12.39
CA ASP A 77 -13.58 -35.72 12.08
C ASP A 77 -12.12 -35.76 12.57
N LEU A 78 -11.40 -34.65 12.47
CA LEU A 78 -10.05 -34.52 13.01
C LEU A 78 -10.02 -34.62 14.54
N LEU A 79 -11.01 -34.07 15.24
CA LEU A 79 -11.11 -34.24 16.70
C LEU A 79 -11.24 -35.72 17.09
N LEU A 80 -12.00 -36.52 16.32
CA LEU A 80 -12.09 -37.96 16.56
C LEU A 80 -10.75 -38.67 16.34
N LYS A 81 -9.87 -38.14 15.48
CA LYS A 81 -8.53 -38.69 15.25
C LYS A 81 -7.53 -38.35 16.35
N LEU A 82 -7.81 -37.37 17.22
CA LEU A 82 -6.95 -37.04 18.36
C LEU A 82 -6.93 -38.15 19.43
N GLU A 83 -7.94 -39.03 19.45
CA GLU A 83 -7.99 -40.18 20.36
C GLU A 83 -7.18 -41.38 19.82
N ASN A 84 -6.70 -41.34 18.57
CA ASN A 84 -5.98 -42.45 17.96
C ASN A 84 -4.49 -42.46 18.39
N THR A 85 -4.15 -43.41 19.27
CA THR A 85 -2.79 -43.66 19.77
C THR A 85 -2.02 -44.71 18.96
N ASP A 86 -2.47 -45.05 17.75
CA ASP A 86 -1.71 -45.94 16.88
C ASP A 86 -0.44 -45.21 16.41
N TYR A 87 0.65 -45.97 16.31
CA TYR A 87 1.87 -45.48 15.68
C TYR A 87 1.66 -45.31 14.17
N ALA A 88 2.26 -44.25 13.66
CA ALA A 88 2.49 -43.98 12.26
C ALA A 88 3.97 -44.24 11.91
N GLU A 89 4.38 -43.96 10.67
CA GLU A 89 5.79 -44.08 10.28
C GLU A 89 6.68 -43.14 11.12
N GLU A 90 7.96 -43.48 11.26
CA GLU A 90 8.96 -42.67 12.00
C GLU A 90 8.66 -42.49 13.50
N GLY A 91 7.70 -43.24 14.06
CA GLY A 91 7.41 -43.25 15.50
C GLY A 91 6.50 -42.13 15.98
N PHE A 92 5.88 -41.38 15.08
CA PHE A 92 4.83 -40.42 15.43
C PHE A 92 3.52 -41.14 15.72
N LEU A 93 2.67 -40.56 16.55
CA LEU A 93 1.31 -41.07 16.73
C LEU A 93 0.38 -40.47 15.68
N LYS A 94 -0.64 -41.22 15.25
CA LYS A 94 -1.65 -40.69 14.33
C LYS A 94 -2.37 -39.47 14.90
N ARG A 95 -2.60 -39.40 16.22
CA ARG A 95 -3.13 -38.20 16.88
C ARG A 95 -2.24 -36.96 16.74
N ASP A 96 -0.92 -37.12 16.66
CA ASP A 96 0.00 -35.99 16.45
C ASP A 96 -0.18 -35.42 15.05
N LEU A 97 -0.30 -36.30 14.05
CA LEU A 97 -0.59 -35.92 12.66
C LEU A 97 -1.96 -35.24 12.53
N ALA A 98 -2.97 -35.75 13.24
CA ALA A 98 -4.30 -35.15 13.29
C ALA A 98 -4.27 -33.74 13.89
N LEU A 99 -3.54 -33.56 15.00
CA LEU A 99 -3.38 -32.25 15.64
C LEU A 99 -2.66 -31.25 14.71
N SER A 100 -1.63 -31.70 13.99
CA SER A 100 -0.96 -30.87 12.97
C SER A 100 -1.91 -30.43 11.87
N CYS A 101 -2.75 -31.33 11.35
CA CYS A 101 -3.75 -30.98 10.36
C CYS A 101 -4.79 -29.98 10.92
N LEU A 102 -5.21 -30.16 12.18
CA LEU A 102 -6.13 -29.26 12.85
C LEU A 102 -5.57 -27.84 12.97
N VAL A 103 -4.29 -27.70 13.36
CA VAL A 103 -3.63 -26.39 13.48
C VAL A 103 -3.37 -25.77 12.09
N ALA A 104 -2.88 -26.55 11.14
CA ALA A 104 -2.45 -26.04 9.84
C ALA A 104 -3.61 -25.64 8.92
N PHE A 105 -4.64 -26.51 8.82
CA PHE A 105 -5.73 -26.35 7.85
C PHE A 105 -6.99 -25.74 8.47
N HIS A 106 -7.21 -25.93 9.78
CA HIS A 106 -8.36 -25.37 10.49
C HIS A 106 -8.00 -24.23 11.43
N HIS A 107 -6.74 -23.77 11.43
CA HIS A 107 -6.28 -22.61 12.19
C HIS A 107 -6.59 -22.68 13.70
N PHE A 108 -6.62 -23.88 14.26
CA PHE A 108 -6.90 -24.14 15.66
C PHE A 108 -5.85 -23.50 16.59
N ASP A 109 -6.32 -22.87 17.68
CA ASP A 109 -5.48 -22.18 18.66
C ASP A 109 -4.92 -23.16 19.70
N ILE A 110 -3.88 -23.89 19.31
CA ILE A 110 -3.21 -24.86 20.19
C ILE A 110 -2.57 -24.21 21.42
N ASP A 111 -2.06 -22.97 21.29
CA ASP A 111 -1.37 -22.30 22.39
C ASP A 111 -2.37 -21.96 23.52
N LYS A 112 -3.59 -21.53 23.18
CA LYS A 112 -4.69 -21.39 24.16
C LYS A 112 -5.18 -22.74 24.68
N ALA A 113 -5.32 -23.74 23.81
CA ALA A 113 -5.79 -25.07 24.19
C ALA A 113 -4.86 -25.74 25.23
N LEU A 114 -3.56 -25.48 25.15
CA LEU A 114 -2.55 -25.96 26.08
C LEU A 114 -2.33 -25.03 27.29
N GLY A 115 -3.12 -23.97 27.44
CA GLY A 115 -3.04 -23.06 28.60
C GLY A 115 -1.69 -22.35 28.74
N GLY A 116 -1.01 -22.06 27.63
CA GLY A 116 0.30 -21.40 27.62
C GLY A 116 1.49 -22.32 27.86
N MET A 117 1.30 -23.64 27.93
CA MET A 117 2.42 -24.59 27.85
C MET A 117 3.10 -24.50 26.49
N ILE A 118 4.43 -24.67 26.47
CA ILE A 118 5.22 -24.64 25.25
C ILE A 118 5.45 -26.10 24.80
N PRO A 119 4.70 -26.61 23.80
CA PRO A 119 4.91 -27.97 23.32
C PRO A 119 6.23 -28.06 22.54
N GLN A 120 6.79 -29.27 22.46
CA GLN A 120 7.85 -29.54 21.49
C GLN A 120 7.26 -29.39 20.07
N LYS A 121 7.98 -28.70 19.20
CA LYS A 121 7.57 -28.46 17.81
C LYS A 121 8.59 -29.10 16.87
N ARG A 122 8.14 -29.85 15.88
CA ARG A 122 8.97 -30.37 14.78
C ARG A 122 8.35 -29.99 13.45
N SER A 123 9.16 -29.54 12.49
CA SER A 123 8.69 -29.29 11.12
C SER A 123 8.73 -30.58 10.30
N THR A 124 7.71 -30.80 9.49
CA THR A 124 7.67 -31.82 8.45
C THR A 124 7.06 -31.26 7.18
N PHE A 125 7.39 -31.83 6.03
CA PHE A 125 6.87 -31.36 4.75
C PHE A 125 5.67 -32.20 4.32
N PHE A 126 4.58 -31.52 3.99
CA PHE A 126 3.42 -32.11 3.36
C PHE A 126 3.37 -31.75 1.88
N ARG A 127 3.22 -32.77 1.03
CA ARG A 127 3.02 -32.59 -0.41
C ARG A 127 1.63 -33.05 -0.80
N SER A 128 0.81 -32.11 -1.26
CA SER A 128 -0.51 -32.43 -1.82
C SER A 128 -0.35 -33.19 -3.15
N GLN A 129 -1.30 -34.09 -3.44
CA GLN A 129 -1.28 -34.92 -4.66
C GLN A 129 -1.23 -34.08 -5.95
N ASP A 130 -1.86 -32.90 -5.93
CA ASP A 130 -2.00 -32.03 -7.10
C ASP A 130 -1.00 -30.85 -7.14
N ALA A 131 -0.21 -30.63 -6.08
CA ALA A 131 0.59 -29.42 -5.93
C ALA A 131 2.09 -29.60 -6.25
N LYS A 132 2.66 -28.63 -6.97
CA LYS A 132 4.11 -28.41 -7.09
C LYS A 132 4.74 -27.88 -5.79
N GLU A 133 3.92 -27.48 -4.81
CA GLU A 133 4.35 -26.81 -3.58
C GLU A 133 4.20 -27.71 -2.35
N SER A 134 5.21 -27.64 -1.48
CA SER A 134 5.25 -28.31 -0.18
C SER A 134 4.81 -27.35 0.92
N ILE A 135 3.92 -27.80 1.81
CA ILE A 135 3.48 -27.05 3.00
C ILE A 135 4.34 -27.52 4.18
N ASP A 136 4.93 -26.58 4.93
CA ASP A 136 5.57 -26.88 6.21
C ASP A 136 4.49 -27.10 7.28
N LEU A 137 4.43 -28.31 7.82
CA LEU A 137 3.53 -28.70 8.90
C LEU A 137 4.31 -28.76 10.22
N THR A 138 3.76 -28.12 11.23
CA THR A 138 4.27 -28.23 12.60
C THR A 138 3.63 -29.43 13.30
N LEU A 139 4.46 -30.41 13.65
CA LEU A 139 4.17 -31.53 14.53
C LEU A 139 4.37 -31.15 15.99
N PHE A 140 3.55 -31.72 16.86
CA PHE A 140 3.58 -31.51 18.31
C PHE A 140 3.88 -32.82 19.06
N PRO A 141 5.05 -33.45 18.82
CA PRO A 141 5.37 -34.73 19.45
C PRO A 141 5.54 -34.57 20.96
N GLY A 142 5.23 -35.65 21.69
CA GLY A 142 5.48 -35.72 23.14
C GLY A 142 4.41 -35.04 24.00
N LEU A 143 3.26 -34.68 23.43
CA LEU A 143 2.10 -34.30 24.22
C LEU A 143 1.55 -35.52 24.99
N ALA A 144 1.36 -35.34 26.30
CA ALA A 144 0.78 -36.36 27.18
C ALA A 144 -0.75 -36.45 27.02
N ASP A 145 -1.34 -37.53 27.51
CA ASP A 145 -2.77 -37.82 27.31
C ASP A 145 -3.68 -36.78 27.97
N ASP A 146 -3.28 -36.25 29.12
CA ASP A 146 -3.96 -35.14 29.79
C ASP A 146 -3.95 -33.86 28.95
N GLN A 147 -2.86 -33.59 28.22
CA GLN A 147 -2.75 -32.45 27.32
C GLN A 147 -3.65 -32.61 26.09
N PHE A 148 -3.73 -33.81 25.50
CA PHE A 148 -4.69 -34.11 24.42
C PHE A 148 -6.14 -33.99 24.90
N ASN A 149 -6.43 -34.41 26.13
CA ASN A 149 -7.74 -34.21 26.74
C ASN A 149 -8.05 -32.73 26.94
N GLY A 150 -7.07 -31.91 27.32
CA GLY A 150 -7.18 -30.45 27.37
C GLY A 150 -7.51 -29.84 26.01
N VAL A 151 -6.82 -30.28 24.96
CA VAL A 151 -7.08 -29.87 23.57
C VAL A 151 -8.51 -30.22 23.13
N LEU A 152 -8.95 -31.45 23.40
CA LEU A 152 -10.31 -31.90 23.09
C LEU A 152 -11.36 -31.13 23.89
N SER A 153 -11.09 -30.86 25.18
CA SER A 153 -11.99 -30.06 26.02
C SER A 153 -12.14 -28.66 25.45
N TYR A 154 -11.03 -27.96 25.17
CA TYR A 154 -11.05 -26.62 24.60
C TYR A 154 -11.81 -26.57 23.27
N ALA A 155 -11.55 -27.53 22.37
CA ALA A 155 -12.22 -27.61 21.08
C ALA A 155 -13.75 -27.83 21.18
N LYS A 156 -14.21 -28.51 22.24
CA LYS A 156 -15.64 -28.79 22.49
C LYS A 156 -16.35 -27.68 23.25
N THR A 157 -15.63 -26.94 24.09
CA THR A 157 -16.21 -25.88 24.95
C THR A 157 -16.18 -24.50 24.29
N GLU A 158 -15.11 -24.19 23.58
CA GLU A 158 -14.93 -22.88 22.97
C GLU A 158 -15.72 -22.78 21.66
N LYS A 159 -16.50 -21.71 21.49
CA LYS A 159 -17.31 -21.54 20.27
C LYS A 159 -16.44 -21.27 19.04
N TRP A 160 -15.33 -20.55 19.25
CA TRP A 160 -14.38 -20.19 18.20
C TRP A 160 -12.95 -20.56 18.63
N PRO A 161 -12.57 -21.86 18.61
CA PRO A 161 -11.27 -22.35 19.06
C PRO A 161 -10.15 -22.04 18.05
N LEU A 162 -10.16 -20.82 17.50
CA LEU A 162 -9.38 -20.41 16.34
C LEU A 162 -8.37 -19.34 16.73
N THR A 163 -7.23 -19.37 16.04
CA THR A 163 -6.24 -18.28 16.08
C THR A 163 -6.82 -16.99 15.46
N SER A 164 -6.15 -15.85 15.64
CA SER A 164 -6.52 -14.60 14.95
C SER A 164 -6.67 -14.78 13.43
N LYS A 165 -5.81 -15.62 12.82
CA LYS A 165 -5.85 -15.96 11.39
C LYS A 165 -7.11 -16.75 11.03
N GLY A 166 -7.48 -17.72 11.86
CA GLY A 166 -8.69 -18.51 11.67
C GLY A 166 -9.95 -17.65 11.79
N LEU A 167 -10.05 -16.83 12.84
CA LEU A 167 -11.15 -15.88 13.03
C LEU A 167 -11.27 -14.92 11.84
N TYR A 168 -10.15 -14.41 11.34
CA TYR A 168 -10.12 -13.55 10.16
C TYR A 168 -10.71 -14.22 8.91
N PHE A 169 -10.32 -15.47 8.63
CA PHE A 169 -10.86 -16.18 7.47
C PHE A 169 -12.35 -16.53 7.63
N GLU A 170 -12.79 -16.85 8.84
CA GLU A 170 -14.21 -17.07 9.11
C GLU A 170 -15.04 -15.80 8.91
N ILE A 171 -14.53 -14.63 9.33
CA ILE A 171 -15.16 -13.34 9.06
C ILE A 171 -15.17 -13.06 7.55
N LYS A 172 -14.06 -13.31 6.86
CA LYS A 172 -13.97 -13.09 5.41
C LYS A 172 -14.95 -13.98 4.63
N ARG A 173 -15.18 -15.21 5.10
CA ARG A 173 -16.15 -16.15 4.53
C ARG A 173 -17.59 -15.73 4.81
N SER A 174 -17.89 -15.28 6.02
CA SER A 174 -19.25 -14.95 6.48
C SER A 174 -19.69 -13.52 6.12
N GLY A 175 -18.73 -12.63 5.87
CA GLY A 175 -18.95 -11.23 5.53
C GLY A 175 -19.65 -10.42 6.63
N ILE A 176 -20.45 -9.44 6.22
CA ILE A 176 -21.22 -8.55 7.12
C ILE A 176 -22.27 -9.33 7.95
N HIS A 177 -22.64 -10.53 7.52
CA HIS A 177 -23.59 -11.41 8.21
C HIS A 177 -22.91 -12.38 9.19
N ALA A 178 -21.65 -12.11 9.55
CA ALA A 178 -20.94 -12.88 10.56
C ALA A 178 -21.72 -12.95 11.89
N ASP A 179 -21.63 -14.10 12.54
CA ASP A 179 -22.17 -14.31 13.89
C ASP A 179 -21.65 -13.21 14.84
N PRO A 180 -22.52 -12.54 15.62
CA PRO A 180 -22.09 -11.50 16.55
C PRO A 180 -20.96 -11.94 17.49
N THR A 181 -20.96 -13.20 17.96
CA THR A 181 -19.93 -13.68 18.88
C THR A 181 -18.62 -13.98 18.16
N LEU A 182 -18.63 -14.22 16.83
CA LEU A 182 -17.42 -14.32 16.01
C LEU A 182 -16.72 -12.97 15.94
N LEU A 183 -17.50 -11.91 15.71
CA LEU A 183 -16.99 -10.54 15.68
C LEU A 183 -16.43 -10.15 17.05
N GLU A 184 -17.14 -10.47 18.13
CA GLU A 184 -16.65 -10.24 19.50
C GLU A 184 -15.32 -10.96 19.76
N ALA A 185 -15.21 -12.24 19.41
CA ALA A 185 -13.97 -13.00 19.53
C ALA A 185 -12.84 -12.32 18.74
N PHE A 186 -13.09 -11.91 17.49
CA PHE A 186 -12.09 -11.24 16.68
C PHE A 186 -11.71 -9.84 17.20
N PHE A 187 -12.64 -9.11 17.81
CA PHE A 187 -12.35 -7.79 18.39
C PHE A 187 -11.37 -7.85 19.57
N THR A 188 -11.15 -9.03 20.16
CA THR A 188 -10.13 -9.25 21.20
C THR A 188 -8.74 -9.55 20.64
N THR A 189 -8.63 -9.73 19.32
CA THR A 189 -7.35 -10.10 18.69
C THR A 189 -6.37 -8.92 18.67
N PRO A 190 -5.06 -9.20 18.78
CA PRO A 190 -4.03 -8.16 18.66
C PRO A 190 -4.09 -7.39 17.33
N GLU A 191 -4.42 -8.06 16.23
CA GLU A 191 -4.49 -7.46 14.89
C GLU A 191 -5.61 -6.43 14.81
N PHE A 192 -6.81 -6.77 15.31
CA PHE A 192 -7.92 -5.82 15.38
C PHE A 192 -7.57 -4.61 16.24
N HIS A 193 -6.98 -4.82 17.42
CA HIS A 193 -6.58 -3.72 18.30
C HIS A 193 -5.55 -2.79 17.66
N VAL A 194 -4.60 -3.31 16.89
CA VAL A 194 -3.61 -2.49 16.18
C VAL A 194 -4.30 -1.61 15.13
N ILE A 195 -5.17 -2.18 14.28
CA ILE A 195 -5.89 -1.42 13.25
C ILE A 195 -6.83 -0.39 13.88
N SER A 196 -7.59 -0.79 14.90
CA SER A 196 -8.50 0.12 15.62
C SER A 196 -7.74 1.29 16.23
N THR A 197 -6.63 1.01 16.92
CA THR A 197 -5.80 2.06 17.55
C THR A 197 -5.15 2.95 16.49
N PHE A 198 -4.71 2.37 15.39
CA PHE A 198 -4.10 3.09 14.27
C PHE A 198 -5.03 4.18 13.76
N PHE A 199 -6.26 3.84 13.39
CA PHE A 199 -7.21 4.83 12.91
C PHE A 199 -7.66 5.81 14.01
N GLN A 200 -7.90 5.34 15.23
CA GLN A 200 -8.32 6.21 16.35
C GLN A 200 -7.31 7.31 16.68
N LYS A 201 -6.01 7.07 16.47
CA LYS A 201 -4.94 8.04 16.75
C LYS A 201 -4.62 8.97 15.58
N THR A 202 -5.22 8.75 14.41
CA THR A 202 -5.06 9.60 13.22
C THR A 202 -6.19 10.63 13.12
N SER A 203 -6.17 11.49 12.11
CA SER A 203 -7.28 12.43 11.86
C SER A 203 -8.56 11.77 11.31
N LEU A 204 -8.59 10.45 11.15
CA LEU A 204 -9.70 9.64 10.64
C LEU A 204 -10.06 8.49 11.59
N PRO A 205 -10.74 8.76 12.71
CA PRO A 205 -11.33 7.69 13.50
C PRO A 205 -12.43 7.00 12.70
N ILE A 206 -12.41 5.66 12.67
CA ILE A 206 -13.41 4.83 11.99
C ILE A 206 -14.06 3.86 12.96
N ASP A 207 -15.30 3.47 12.68
CA ASP A 207 -16.02 2.49 13.49
C ASP A 207 -15.56 1.04 13.20
N LYS A 208 -16.05 0.10 14.03
CA LYS A 208 -15.70 -1.32 13.90
C LYS A 208 -16.19 -1.94 12.59
N ASN A 209 -17.32 -1.49 12.05
CA ASN A 209 -17.90 -2.06 10.84
C ASN A 209 -17.06 -1.71 9.61
N LEU A 210 -16.57 -0.47 9.53
CA LEU A 210 -15.62 -0.04 8.50
C LEU A 210 -14.28 -0.77 8.61
N ILE A 211 -13.82 -1.05 9.83
CA ILE A 211 -12.64 -1.91 10.03
C ILE A 211 -12.90 -3.30 9.47
N ILE A 212 -14.03 -3.95 9.80
CA ILE A 212 -14.37 -5.27 9.26
C ILE A 212 -14.46 -5.25 7.72
N ALA A 213 -15.06 -4.21 7.14
CA ALA A 213 -15.13 -4.05 5.69
C ALA A 213 -13.73 -3.94 5.06
N LEU A 214 -12.83 -3.10 5.60
CA LEU A 214 -11.44 -3.03 5.17
C LEU A 214 -10.74 -4.40 5.25
N LEU A 215 -10.91 -5.10 6.37
CA LEU A 215 -10.29 -6.40 6.60
C LEU A 215 -10.78 -7.45 5.59
N SER A 216 -12.06 -7.42 5.23
CA SER A 216 -12.61 -8.33 4.22
C SER A 216 -12.01 -8.12 2.83
N GLU A 217 -11.56 -6.90 2.52
CA GLU A 217 -11.03 -6.49 1.21
C GLU A 217 -9.51 -6.74 1.07
N MET A 218 -8.78 -7.08 2.15
CA MET A 218 -7.33 -7.34 2.12
C MET A 218 -6.98 -8.83 2.31
N ASP A 219 -5.69 -9.15 2.23
CA ASP A 219 -5.18 -10.49 2.58
C ASP A 219 -4.53 -10.52 3.97
N TRP A 220 -4.51 -11.71 4.57
CA TRP A 220 -3.99 -11.90 5.92
C TRP A 220 -2.51 -11.56 6.05
N GLN A 221 -1.70 -11.82 5.02
CA GLN A 221 -0.26 -11.58 5.09
C GLN A 221 0.02 -10.08 5.17
N PHE A 222 -0.67 -9.28 4.35
CA PHE A 222 -0.58 -7.83 4.43
C PHE A 222 -1.03 -7.28 5.79
N LEU A 223 -2.16 -7.76 6.33
CA LEU A 223 -2.63 -7.36 7.65
C LEU A 223 -1.58 -7.64 8.74
N LYS A 224 -1.02 -8.86 8.72
CA LYS A 224 -0.01 -9.31 9.68
C LYS A 224 1.24 -8.45 9.59
N ASP A 225 1.79 -8.29 8.39
CA ASP A 225 3.02 -7.50 8.15
C ASP A 225 2.82 -6.05 8.58
N PHE A 226 1.67 -5.46 8.23
CA PHE A 226 1.34 -4.10 8.67
C PHE A 226 1.26 -4.00 10.20
N CYS A 227 0.60 -4.96 10.87
CA CYS A 227 0.46 -4.94 12.32
C CYS A 227 1.81 -5.08 13.03
N GLU A 228 2.69 -5.96 12.54
CA GLU A 228 4.05 -6.11 13.06
C GLU A 228 4.85 -4.82 12.89
N GLN A 229 4.84 -4.22 11.70
CA GLN A 229 5.49 -2.94 11.45
C GLN A 229 4.92 -1.82 12.33
N GLN A 230 3.60 -1.75 12.49
CA GLN A 230 2.95 -0.69 13.26
C GLN A 230 3.28 -0.77 14.75
N ARG A 231 3.45 -1.97 15.32
CA ARG A 231 3.89 -2.14 16.70
C ARG A 231 5.32 -1.63 16.91
N ILE A 232 6.19 -1.80 15.92
CA ILE A 232 7.59 -1.35 15.95
C ILE A 232 7.69 0.17 15.74
N LEU A 233 7.07 0.68 14.67
CA LEU A 233 7.20 2.08 14.25
C LEU A 233 6.41 3.04 15.13
N GLN A 234 5.23 2.62 15.61
CA GLN A 234 4.29 3.45 16.38
C GLN A 234 3.97 4.80 15.69
N ASP A 235 4.01 4.83 14.36
CA ASP A 235 3.74 6.02 13.56
C ASP A 235 2.23 6.15 13.32
N PHE A 236 1.62 7.19 13.89
CA PHE A 236 0.20 7.51 13.75
C PHE A 236 -0.03 8.76 12.89
N SER A 237 0.93 9.11 12.03
CA SER A 237 0.80 10.23 11.12
C SER A 237 -0.27 10.01 10.05
N ASP A 238 -0.84 11.12 9.56
CA ASP A 238 -1.79 11.08 8.45
C ASP A 238 -1.14 10.61 7.15
N ASP A 239 0.17 10.78 6.99
CA ASP A 239 0.92 10.25 5.86
C ASP A 239 0.97 8.72 5.91
N ARG A 240 1.24 8.13 7.09
CA ARG A 240 1.21 6.67 7.27
C ARG A 240 -0.19 6.10 7.02
N ARG A 241 -1.24 6.76 7.53
CA ARG A 241 -2.64 6.41 7.24
C ARG A 241 -2.92 6.44 5.74
N ARG A 242 -2.54 7.52 5.06
CA ARG A 242 -2.75 7.67 3.62
C ARG A 242 -2.02 6.57 2.85
N SER A 243 -0.75 6.31 3.17
CA SER A 243 0.01 5.22 2.54
C SER A 243 -0.63 3.85 2.74
N PHE A 244 -1.14 3.55 3.94
CA PHE A 244 -1.87 2.32 4.19
C PHE A 244 -3.11 2.20 3.30
N LEU A 245 -3.95 3.24 3.24
CA LEU A 245 -5.16 3.23 2.43
C LEU A 245 -4.85 3.23 0.91
N LEU A 246 -3.77 3.87 0.47
CA LEU A 246 -3.33 3.85 -0.93
C LEU A 246 -2.93 2.44 -1.36
N VAL A 247 -2.20 1.69 -0.52
CA VAL A 247 -1.89 0.29 -0.82
C VAL A 247 -3.16 -0.54 -0.95
N LEU A 248 -4.16 -0.30 -0.09
CA LEU A 248 -5.46 -0.95 -0.20
C LEU A 248 -6.17 -0.65 -1.53
N PHE A 249 -6.17 0.62 -1.94
CA PHE A 249 -6.72 1.03 -3.23
C PHE A 249 -5.96 0.41 -4.41
N GLU A 250 -4.64 0.57 -4.47
CA GLU A 250 -3.83 0.17 -5.64
C GLU A 250 -3.70 -1.35 -5.79
N LYS A 251 -3.46 -2.07 -4.68
CA LYS A 251 -3.19 -3.52 -4.72
C LYS A 251 -4.46 -4.35 -4.68
N TYR A 252 -5.48 -3.91 -3.94
CA TYR A 252 -6.68 -4.70 -3.68
C TYR A 252 -7.94 -4.13 -4.32
N SER A 253 -7.86 -2.97 -4.97
CA SER A 253 -9.05 -2.24 -5.45
C SER A 253 -10.09 -2.07 -4.35
N SER A 254 -9.61 -1.83 -3.12
CA SER A 254 -10.44 -1.74 -1.92
C SER A 254 -11.40 -0.56 -2.01
N LYS A 255 -12.70 -0.87 -2.06
CA LYS A 255 -13.78 0.13 -2.07
C LYS A 255 -13.81 0.91 -0.76
N THR A 256 -13.66 0.22 0.37
CA THR A 256 -13.66 0.86 1.69
C THR A 256 -12.41 1.72 1.85
N GLY A 257 -11.25 1.25 1.41
CA GLY A 257 -10.00 2.02 1.42
C GLY A 257 -10.09 3.28 0.55
N ALA A 258 -10.66 3.15 -0.66
CA ALA A 258 -10.94 4.28 -1.52
C ALA A 258 -11.87 5.29 -0.82
N TYR A 259 -13.03 4.86 -0.33
CA TYR A 259 -13.96 5.73 0.40
C TYR A 259 -13.29 6.52 1.55
N LEU A 260 -12.50 5.84 2.38
CA LEU A 260 -11.79 6.48 3.50
C LEU A 260 -10.75 7.51 3.04
N LEU A 261 -10.08 7.29 1.91
CA LEU A 261 -9.22 8.30 1.30
C LEU A 261 -10.03 9.53 0.87
N ALA A 262 -11.21 9.38 0.26
CA ALA A 262 -12.03 10.51 -0.18
C ALA A 262 -12.44 11.39 1.01
N CYS A 263 -12.71 10.79 2.16
CA CYS A 263 -13.15 11.51 3.35
C CYS A 263 -12.09 12.49 3.91
N LYS A 264 -10.80 12.23 3.73
CA LYS A 264 -9.71 13.02 4.38
C LYS A 264 -8.59 13.48 3.47
N ASP A 265 -8.36 12.78 2.37
CA ASP A 265 -7.22 12.97 1.47
C ASP A 265 -7.67 13.38 0.06
N LEU A 266 -8.83 14.03 -0.05
CA LEU A 266 -9.42 14.47 -1.32
C LEU A 266 -8.44 15.26 -2.19
N ASN A 267 -7.76 16.23 -1.58
CA ASN A 267 -6.73 17.05 -2.24
C ASN A 267 -5.59 16.20 -2.80
N PHE A 268 -5.17 15.17 -2.06
CA PHE A 268 -4.13 14.26 -2.52
C PHE A 268 -4.63 13.45 -3.71
N ILE A 269 -5.81 12.83 -3.60
CA ILE A 269 -6.44 12.04 -4.67
C ILE A 269 -6.53 12.89 -5.94
N ALA A 270 -7.13 14.08 -5.82
CA ALA A 270 -7.40 14.95 -6.96
C ALA A 270 -6.15 15.54 -7.62
N LYS A 271 -4.99 15.58 -6.95
CA LYS A 271 -3.76 16.22 -7.48
C LYS A 271 -2.61 15.25 -7.71
N ARG A 272 -2.59 14.08 -7.05
CA ARG A 272 -1.45 13.16 -7.05
C ARG A 272 -1.71 11.85 -7.77
N LEU A 273 -2.95 11.35 -7.79
CA LEU A 273 -3.28 10.17 -8.59
C LEU A 273 -3.25 10.53 -10.08
N ASP A 274 -2.83 9.61 -10.94
CA ASP A 274 -2.98 9.78 -12.39
C ASP A 274 -4.45 9.60 -12.83
N ASP A 275 -4.76 10.01 -14.07
CA ASP A 275 -6.13 9.97 -14.58
C ASP A 275 -6.68 8.53 -14.71
N HIS A 276 -5.84 7.54 -15.01
CA HIS A 276 -6.28 6.14 -15.09
C HIS A 276 -6.71 5.63 -13.71
N SER A 277 -5.90 5.89 -12.68
CA SER A 277 -6.21 5.58 -11.29
C SER A 277 -7.48 6.29 -10.82
N LEU A 278 -7.69 7.56 -11.21
CA LEU A 278 -8.91 8.29 -10.91
C LEU A 278 -10.17 7.68 -11.54
N PHE A 279 -10.09 7.17 -12.78
CA PHE A 279 -11.23 6.46 -13.38
C PHE A 279 -11.62 5.20 -12.60
N ILE A 280 -10.62 4.41 -12.18
CA ILE A 280 -10.87 3.26 -11.30
C ILE A 280 -11.49 3.73 -9.98
N TYR A 281 -10.95 4.80 -9.41
CA TYR A 281 -11.44 5.36 -8.16
C TYR A 281 -12.92 5.75 -8.24
N PHE A 282 -13.33 6.47 -9.29
CA PHE A 282 -14.73 6.80 -9.57
C PHE A 282 -15.64 5.57 -9.64
N SER A 283 -15.15 4.47 -10.23
CA SER A 283 -15.93 3.23 -10.31
C SER A 283 -16.11 2.53 -8.95
N LEU A 284 -15.13 2.63 -8.05
CA LEU A 284 -15.18 1.97 -6.74
C LEU A 284 -16.13 2.68 -5.78
N ILE A 285 -16.17 4.02 -5.81
CA ILE A 285 -16.98 4.83 -4.88
C ILE A 285 -18.30 5.31 -5.49
N SER A 286 -18.78 4.69 -6.57
CA SER A 286 -20.03 5.08 -7.27
C SER A 286 -21.25 5.12 -6.34
N ASP A 287 -21.32 4.21 -5.37
CA ASP A 287 -22.43 4.13 -4.41
C ASP A 287 -22.35 5.20 -3.29
N GLN A 288 -21.22 5.88 -3.15
CA GLN A 288 -20.94 6.84 -2.07
C GLN A 288 -21.18 8.28 -2.56
N LYS A 289 -22.46 8.67 -2.67
CA LYS A 289 -22.89 9.94 -3.29
C LYS A 289 -22.17 11.18 -2.76
N GLU A 290 -22.04 11.32 -1.45
CA GLU A 290 -21.40 12.48 -0.82
C GLU A 290 -19.90 12.56 -1.16
N ALA A 291 -19.18 11.44 -1.05
CA ALA A 291 -17.76 11.37 -1.39
C ALA A 291 -17.53 11.62 -2.89
N LEU A 292 -18.42 11.06 -3.73
CA LEU A 292 -18.40 11.22 -5.17
C LEU A 292 -18.62 12.68 -5.59
N GLU A 293 -19.56 13.38 -4.96
CA GLU A 293 -19.82 14.80 -5.20
C GLU A 293 -18.60 15.66 -4.86
N LEU A 294 -18.02 15.46 -3.67
CA LEU A 294 -16.85 16.20 -3.21
C LEU A 294 -15.64 15.99 -4.14
N LEU A 295 -15.37 14.74 -4.52
CA LEU A 295 -14.28 14.42 -5.43
C LEU A 295 -14.52 15.03 -6.81
N SER A 296 -15.74 14.92 -7.33
CA SER A 296 -16.06 15.46 -8.65
C SER A 296 -15.88 16.98 -8.69
N LYS A 297 -16.30 17.69 -7.63
CA LYS A 297 -16.06 19.14 -7.50
C LYS A 297 -14.58 19.49 -7.47
N GLU A 298 -13.76 18.76 -6.72
CA GLU A 298 -12.31 19.01 -6.64
C GLU A 298 -11.60 18.67 -7.96
N ILE A 299 -11.98 17.59 -8.64
CA ILE A 299 -11.44 17.22 -9.95
C ILE A 299 -11.80 18.25 -11.02
N LEU A 300 -13.03 18.77 -10.98
CA LEU A 300 -13.50 19.77 -11.93
C LEU A 300 -12.62 21.03 -11.91
N VAL A 301 -12.17 21.47 -10.74
CA VAL A 301 -11.32 22.67 -10.59
C VAL A 301 -9.82 22.39 -10.67
N SER A 302 -9.43 21.11 -10.74
CA SER A 302 -8.03 20.68 -10.78
C SER A 302 -7.46 20.67 -12.21
N PRO A 303 -6.12 20.83 -12.39
CA PRO A 303 -5.48 20.77 -13.70
C PRO A 303 -5.43 19.33 -14.23
N ARG A 304 -6.55 18.87 -14.79
CA ARG A 304 -6.79 17.49 -15.27
C ARG A 304 -7.11 17.43 -16.75
N SER A 305 -7.01 16.25 -17.36
CA SER A 305 -7.40 16.07 -18.77
C SER A 305 -8.86 16.44 -19.00
N ASP A 306 -9.19 16.79 -20.25
CA ASP A 306 -10.55 17.14 -20.65
C ASP A 306 -11.52 15.98 -20.38
N ASP A 307 -11.08 14.74 -20.62
CA ASP A 307 -11.87 13.54 -20.36
C ASP A 307 -12.15 13.34 -18.86
N MET A 308 -11.16 13.56 -18.00
CA MET A 308 -11.35 13.44 -16.55
C MET A 308 -12.28 14.55 -16.01
N ARG A 309 -12.13 15.79 -16.49
CA ARG A 309 -13.02 16.91 -16.12
C ARG A 309 -14.43 16.68 -16.63
N ARG A 310 -14.58 16.16 -17.84
CA ARG A 310 -15.87 15.74 -18.41
C ARG A 310 -16.52 14.65 -17.55
N LYS A 311 -15.77 13.61 -17.17
CA LYS A 311 -16.27 12.54 -16.30
C LYS A 311 -16.75 13.09 -14.96
N ALA A 312 -15.98 13.97 -14.31
CA ALA A 312 -16.39 14.60 -13.07
C ALA A 312 -17.67 15.44 -13.24
N ALA A 313 -17.80 16.19 -14.34
CA ALA A 313 -19.02 16.92 -14.65
C ALA A 313 -20.22 15.97 -14.87
N GLU A 314 -20.04 14.88 -15.62
CA GLU A 314 -21.07 13.84 -15.81
C GLU A 314 -21.62 13.35 -14.47
N MET A 315 -20.73 13.01 -13.51
CA MET A 315 -21.13 12.58 -12.17
C MET A 315 -21.91 13.66 -11.41
N LEU A 316 -21.52 14.93 -11.53
CA LEU A 316 -22.21 16.03 -10.86
C LEU A 316 -23.62 16.29 -11.41
N TYR A 317 -23.79 16.23 -12.74
CA TYR A 317 -25.11 16.33 -13.37
C TYR A 317 -26.00 15.14 -12.98
N GLU A 318 -25.45 13.92 -12.99
CA GLU A 318 -26.17 12.71 -12.56
C GLU A 318 -26.63 12.81 -11.11
N LEU A 319 -25.76 13.23 -10.20
CA LEU A 319 -26.10 13.43 -8.78
C LEU A 319 -27.14 14.55 -8.57
N ALA A 320 -27.14 15.57 -9.43
CA ALA A 320 -28.15 16.63 -9.42
C ALA A 320 -29.49 16.21 -10.05
N GLY A 321 -29.58 15.04 -10.69
CA GLY A 321 -30.76 14.60 -11.43
C GLY A 321 -30.99 15.37 -12.73
N GLU A 322 -29.94 16.00 -13.26
CA GLU A 322 -29.98 16.80 -14.48
C GLU A 322 -29.39 16.02 -15.67
N PRO A 323 -29.92 16.15 -16.90
CA PRO A 323 -29.35 15.50 -18.06
C PRO A 323 -27.99 16.10 -18.41
N PHE A 324 -27.03 15.25 -18.76
CA PHE A 324 -25.71 15.72 -19.19
C PHE A 324 -25.79 16.49 -20.52
N PRO A 325 -25.20 17.70 -20.64
CA PRO A 325 -25.28 18.51 -21.86
C PRO A 325 -24.70 17.80 -23.10
N THR A 326 -25.36 17.95 -24.24
CA THR A 326 -24.89 17.37 -25.52
C THR A 326 -23.58 17.98 -26.01
N LEU A 327 -23.39 19.29 -25.78
CA LEU A 327 -22.14 20.00 -25.99
C LEU A 327 -21.55 20.36 -24.63
N TYR A 328 -20.54 19.60 -24.21
CA TYR A 328 -19.87 19.85 -22.94
C TYR A 328 -18.97 21.09 -23.02
N ASP A 329 -19.28 22.10 -22.20
CA ASP A 329 -18.39 23.22 -21.91
C ASP A 329 -17.96 23.17 -20.44
N HIS A 330 -16.65 23.11 -20.24
CA HIS A 330 -16.06 22.99 -18.93
C HIS A 330 -16.28 24.24 -18.06
N LEU A 331 -16.20 25.44 -18.62
CA LEU A 331 -16.38 26.68 -17.85
C LEU A 331 -17.80 26.80 -17.32
N THR A 332 -18.80 26.46 -18.14
CA THR A 332 -20.21 26.38 -17.72
C THR A 332 -20.40 25.38 -16.58
N ALA A 333 -19.77 24.19 -16.66
CA ALA A 333 -19.84 23.20 -15.58
C ALA A 333 -19.18 23.72 -14.27
N VAL A 334 -18.00 24.36 -14.36
CA VAL A 334 -17.35 24.99 -13.20
C VAL A 334 -18.23 26.07 -12.58
N GLN A 335 -18.84 26.93 -13.40
CA GLN A 335 -19.74 27.97 -12.91
C GLN A 335 -20.98 27.39 -12.20
N ARG A 336 -21.49 26.24 -12.66
CA ARG A 336 -22.67 25.57 -12.08
C ARG A 336 -22.39 24.89 -10.75
N PHE A 337 -21.25 24.21 -10.63
CA PHE A 337 -20.96 23.31 -9.50
C PHE A 337 -19.89 23.83 -8.54
N SER A 338 -19.02 24.73 -9.00
CA SER A 338 -17.93 25.33 -8.22
C SER A 338 -17.72 26.82 -8.54
N PRO A 339 -18.75 27.68 -8.45
CA PRO A 339 -18.67 29.09 -8.85
C PRO A 339 -17.59 29.88 -8.10
N ASP A 340 -17.35 29.56 -6.83
CA ASP A 340 -16.36 30.24 -5.98
C ASP A 340 -14.91 30.01 -6.42
N SER A 341 -14.67 28.98 -7.25
CA SER A 341 -13.35 28.67 -7.79
C SER A 341 -12.95 29.57 -8.97
N LEU A 342 -13.92 30.26 -9.58
CA LEU A 342 -13.65 31.18 -10.67
C LEU A 342 -12.96 32.44 -10.11
N PRO A 343 -11.92 32.97 -10.79
CA PRO A 343 -11.30 34.21 -10.37
C PRO A 343 -12.37 35.30 -10.31
N LYS A 344 -12.57 35.89 -9.12
CA LYS A 344 -13.41 37.08 -8.97
C LYS A 344 -12.84 38.12 -9.92
N VAL A 345 -13.58 38.45 -10.97
CA VAL A 345 -13.22 39.55 -11.86
C VAL A 345 -13.30 40.81 -11.01
N VAL A 346 -12.16 41.23 -10.46
CA VAL A 346 -12.01 42.58 -9.90
C VAL A 346 -11.99 43.49 -11.12
N VAL A 347 -13.17 43.94 -11.53
CA VAL A 347 -13.29 45.04 -12.50
C VAL A 347 -12.77 46.28 -11.78
N GLN A 348 -11.45 46.48 -11.79
CA GLN A 348 -10.90 47.83 -11.65
C GLN A 348 -11.28 48.55 -12.95
N ALA A 349 -12.44 49.18 -12.94
CA ALA A 349 -12.83 50.13 -13.96
C ALA A 349 -11.96 51.38 -13.83
N GLU A 350 -10.73 51.32 -14.34
CA GLU A 350 -10.03 52.55 -14.73
C GLU A 350 -10.35 52.82 -16.20
N PRO A 351 -11.00 53.96 -16.54
CA PRO A 351 -11.29 54.28 -17.93
C PRO A 351 -9.97 54.57 -18.67
N ILE A 352 -9.73 53.83 -19.77
CA ILE A 352 -8.53 53.88 -20.62
C ILE A 352 -8.32 55.22 -21.36
N ILE A 353 -9.07 56.28 -21.04
CA ILE A 353 -8.98 57.58 -21.72
C ILE A 353 -8.02 58.53 -20.98
N ALA A 354 -6.74 58.18 -20.89
CA ALA A 354 -5.72 59.16 -20.44
C ALA A 354 -4.28 58.90 -20.89
N GLN A 355 -3.94 57.74 -21.47
CA GLN A 355 -2.53 57.42 -21.76
C GLN A 355 -2.15 57.45 -23.25
N ALA A 356 -3.03 57.92 -24.15
CA ALA A 356 -2.74 58.02 -25.59
C ALA A 356 -2.27 59.43 -26.05
N LYS A 357 -1.71 60.26 -25.16
CA LYS A 357 -1.27 61.64 -25.51
C LYS A 357 0.22 61.95 -25.29
N ILE A 358 1.05 60.99 -24.92
CA ILE A 358 2.50 61.21 -24.78
C ILE A 358 3.23 60.26 -25.74
N GLY A 359 3.50 60.74 -26.96
CA GLY A 359 4.24 59.94 -27.95
C GLY A 359 4.09 60.35 -29.42
N LEU A 360 3.33 61.42 -29.71
CA LEU A 360 3.18 61.97 -31.07
C LEU A 360 3.86 63.35 -31.18
N GLU A 361 5.14 63.43 -30.85
CA GLU A 361 6.00 64.53 -31.31
C GLU A 361 7.39 63.96 -31.60
N LYS A 362 7.83 64.14 -32.86
CA LYS A 362 9.06 63.61 -33.51
C LYS A 362 8.84 62.30 -34.28
N VAL A 363 8.36 62.41 -35.52
CA VAL A 363 9.20 62.57 -36.73
C VAL A 363 8.26 62.91 -37.89
N ALA A 364 8.22 64.18 -38.26
CA ALA A 364 7.76 64.61 -39.56
C ALA A 364 8.92 64.41 -40.55
N ALA A 365 8.69 63.62 -41.61
CA ALA A 365 9.14 63.96 -42.96
C ALA A 365 8.54 63.00 -44.02
N LYS A 366 7.75 63.63 -44.89
CA LYS A 366 7.55 63.37 -46.33
C LYS A 366 6.31 62.58 -46.76
N ALA A 367 5.48 63.30 -47.54
CA ALA A 367 4.22 62.91 -48.18
C ALA A 367 4.48 62.41 -49.65
N PRO A 368 3.45 62.08 -50.46
CA PRO A 368 3.15 60.72 -50.88
C PRO A 368 3.35 60.49 -52.39
N GLN A 369 3.72 59.28 -52.82
CA GLN A 369 3.55 58.84 -54.21
C GLN A 369 3.15 57.37 -54.31
N GLU A 370 2.25 57.13 -55.26
CA GLU A 370 1.47 55.93 -55.54
C GLU A 370 2.29 54.75 -56.09
N LEU A 371 1.80 53.54 -55.73
CA LEU A 371 1.74 52.29 -56.48
C LEU A 371 2.86 51.98 -57.52
N SER A 372 3.75 51.05 -57.15
CA SER A 372 4.22 50.04 -58.09
C SER A 372 4.35 48.69 -57.39
N VAL A 373 3.71 47.69 -57.99
CA VAL A 373 3.63 46.31 -57.54
C VAL A 373 4.93 45.61 -57.90
N VAL A 374 5.69 45.13 -56.91
CA VAL A 374 6.68 44.07 -57.11
C VAL A 374 6.52 43.05 -56.00
N SER A 375 6.04 41.88 -56.40
CA SER A 375 5.93 40.66 -55.62
C SER A 375 7.30 40.17 -55.14
N VAL A 376 7.51 40.20 -53.82
CA VAL A 376 8.53 39.38 -53.16
C VAL A 376 7.81 38.50 -52.15
N ALA A 377 7.77 37.20 -52.42
CA ALA A 377 7.18 36.20 -51.54
C ALA A 377 7.94 36.16 -50.20
N ASN A 378 7.40 36.84 -49.20
CA ASN A 378 7.92 36.80 -47.84
C ASN A 378 7.39 35.53 -47.15
N LYS A 379 8.18 34.45 -47.13
CA LYS A 379 7.89 33.25 -46.33
C LYS A 379 7.94 33.62 -44.84
N LYS A 380 6.77 33.74 -44.20
CA LYS A 380 6.66 33.90 -42.73
C LYS A 380 7.22 32.65 -42.05
N LYS A 381 8.37 32.77 -41.38
CA LYS A 381 8.92 31.71 -40.52
C LYS A 381 8.00 31.49 -39.32
N ARG A 382 7.53 30.26 -39.11
CA ARG A 382 6.69 29.87 -37.98
C ARG A 382 7.57 29.59 -36.75
N THR A 383 7.23 30.14 -35.59
CA THR A 383 7.93 29.88 -34.32
C THR A 383 6.99 29.32 -33.26
N HIS A 384 7.54 28.55 -32.32
CA HIS A 384 6.82 27.96 -31.19
C HIS A 384 7.61 28.19 -29.90
N THR A 385 6.96 28.76 -28.88
CA THR A 385 7.58 28.96 -27.56
C THR A 385 7.35 27.71 -26.71
N ILE A 386 8.43 27.09 -26.22
CA ILE A 386 8.38 25.85 -25.43
C ILE A 386 7.65 26.11 -24.10
N GLN A 387 6.59 25.35 -23.86
CA GLN A 387 5.79 25.35 -22.63
C GLN A 387 6.07 24.11 -21.78
N GLU A 388 5.60 24.13 -20.53
CA GLU A 388 5.76 23.00 -19.62
C GLU A 388 5.03 21.76 -20.14
N GLY A 389 5.74 20.63 -20.19
CA GLY A 389 5.22 19.36 -20.74
C GLY A 389 5.36 19.18 -22.25
N ASP A 390 5.95 20.14 -22.97
CA ASP A 390 6.33 19.98 -24.37
C ASP A 390 7.47 18.97 -24.53
N SER A 391 7.38 18.19 -25.62
CA SER A 391 8.49 17.38 -26.13
C SER A 391 8.63 17.61 -27.62
N LEU A 392 9.83 17.40 -28.18
CA LEU A 392 10.03 17.55 -29.63
C LEU A 392 9.04 16.68 -30.42
N TRP A 393 8.66 15.51 -29.91
CA TRP A 393 7.66 14.64 -30.51
C TRP A 393 6.24 15.23 -30.49
N LYS A 394 5.83 15.85 -29.38
CA LYS A 394 4.53 16.54 -29.30
C LYS A 394 4.49 17.75 -30.24
N ILE A 395 5.57 18.52 -30.28
CA ILE A 395 5.72 19.69 -31.17
C ILE A 395 5.72 19.23 -32.64
N SER A 396 6.45 18.16 -32.98
CA SER A 396 6.53 17.62 -34.34
C SER A 396 5.16 17.14 -34.82
N LYS A 397 4.39 16.43 -33.97
CA LYS A 397 3.01 16.04 -34.28
C LYS A 397 2.07 17.22 -34.42
N LYS A 398 2.16 18.21 -33.53
CA LYS A 398 1.33 19.42 -33.55
C LYS A 398 1.50 20.20 -34.86
N TYR A 399 2.73 20.28 -35.37
CA TYR A 399 3.05 21.05 -36.57
C TYR A 399 3.22 20.21 -37.85
N LYS A 400 3.02 18.89 -37.77
CA LYS A 400 3.17 17.92 -38.87
C LYS A 400 4.51 18.04 -39.59
N VAL A 401 5.60 18.08 -38.81
CA VAL A 401 6.99 18.11 -39.30
C VAL A 401 7.79 17.02 -38.60
N SER A 402 8.94 16.63 -39.14
CA SER A 402 9.78 15.62 -38.48
C SER A 402 10.54 16.22 -37.28
N VAL A 403 10.86 15.38 -36.29
CA VAL A 403 11.71 15.78 -35.16
C VAL A 403 13.11 16.15 -35.65
N GLU A 404 13.66 15.42 -36.63
CA GLU A 404 14.98 15.73 -37.20
C GLU A 404 14.99 17.09 -37.89
N GLU A 405 13.92 17.47 -38.58
CA GLU A 405 13.82 18.78 -39.24
C GLU A 405 13.76 19.93 -38.23
N ILE A 406 13.02 19.77 -37.13
CA ILE A 406 13.00 20.74 -36.03
C ILE A 406 14.39 20.85 -35.39
N LYS A 407 15.07 19.73 -35.16
CA LYS A 407 16.44 19.74 -34.59
C LYS A 407 17.43 20.45 -35.52
N LYS A 408 17.37 20.14 -36.81
CA LYS A 408 18.28 20.68 -37.83
C LYS A 408 18.14 22.19 -37.98
N ILE A 409 16.93 22.74 -37.99
CA ILE A 409 16.72 24.19 -38.13
C ILE A 409 17.06 24.97 -36.85
N ASN A 410 17.01 24.32 -35.68
CA ASN A 410 17.33 24.93 -34.38
C ASN A 410 18.73 24.61 -33.86
N ASN A 411 19.58 23.97 -34.69
CA ASN A 411 20.93 23.51 -34.35
C ASN A 411 20.97 22.72 -33.02
N MET A 412 20.07 21.74 -32.87
CA MET A 412 19.96 20.92 -31.66
C MET A 412 20.55 19.53 -31.88
N GLU A 413 21.47 19.13 -30.99
CA GLU A 413 22.10 17.79 -31.02
C GLU A 413 21.33 16.76 -30.18
N ASN A 414 20.45 17.20 -29.27
CA ASN A 414 19.68 16.33 -28.36
C ASN A 414 18.23 16.79 -28.21
N ASP A 415 17.42 15.96 -27.54
CA ASP A 415 15.97 16.19 -27.34
C ASP A 415 15.63 17.11 -26.16
N LYS A 416 16.63 17.76 -25.53
CA LYS A 416 16.41 18.56 -24.33
C LYS A 416 15.81 19.92 -24.68
N LEU A 417 14.59 20.17 -24.22
CA LEU A 417 13.90 21.45 -24.36
C LEU A 417 14.10 22.31 -23.10
N LYS A 418 14.34 23.61 -23.29
CA LYS A 418 14.37 24.61 -22.21
C LYS A 418 13.07 25.42 -22.28
N LEU A 419 12.35 25.48 -21.15
CA LEU A 419 11.10 26.24 -21.04
C LEU A 419 11.31 27.71 -21.41
N GLY A 420 10.35 28.28 -22.14
CA GLY A 420 10.38 29.68 -22.59
C GLY A 420 11.27 29.96 -23.82
N ARG A 421 12.06 28.99 -24.30
CA ARG A 421 12.84 29.15 -25.54
C ARG A 421 11.93 29.02 -26.77
N GLN A 422 12.15 29.87 -27.77
CA GLN A 422 11.48 29.78 -29.06
C GLN A 422 12.20 28.80 -29.99
N LEU A 423 11.45 27.89 -30.60
CA LEU A 423 11.89 26.99 -31.68
C LEU A 423 11.36 27.50 -33.01
N GLN A 424 12.22 27.50 -34.03
CA GLN A 424 11.82 27.67 -35.42
C GLN A 424 11.18 26.37 -35.91
N ILE A 425 10.00 26.47 -36.50
CA ILE A 425 9.24 25.34 -37.04
C ILE A 425 9.37 25.37 -38.57
N PRO A 426 9.87 24.30 -39.20
CA PRO A 426 9.96 24.23 -40.65
C PRO A 426 8.56 24.19 -41.28
N ASP A 427 8.44 24.62 -42.53
CA ASP A 427 7.19 24.48 -43.28
C ASP A 427 6.97 22.99 -43.58
N SER A 428 5.77 22.47 -43.29
CA SER A 428 5.40 21.10 -43.63
C SER A 428 5.55 20.91 -45.14
N LYS A 429 6.44 20.01 -45.57
CA LYS A 429 6.42 19.54 -46.96
C LYS A 429 5.15 18.72 -47.15
N THR A 430 4.24 19.25 -47.96
CA THR A 430 3.08 18.52 -48.47
C THR A 430 3.48 17.24 -49.18
#